data_AF-A0A953TX53-F1
#
_entry.id   AF-A0A953TX53-F1
#
_cell.length_a   1.000
_cell.length_b   1.000
_cell.length_c   1.000
_cell.angle_alpha   90.00
_cell.angle_beta   90.00
_cell.angle_gamma   90.00
#
_symmetry.space_group_name_H-M   'P 1'
#
loop_
_entity.id
_entity.type
_entity.pdbx_description
1 polymer ?
#
loop_
_entity_poly.entity_id
_entity_poly.type
_entity_poly.pdbx_seq_one_letter_code
_entity_poly.pdbx_strand_id
1 'polypeptide(L)'
;MEWFRELARRFLMLFSRRRFDADLDEEMRLHRELREREEIERGLSPQEARYAAQRRFGNELVLREESRDMWGWNWLENFAQDVRYALRMLAKNSGFTAVAVLTLAVGIAGNAAMFSLVNGILLRPLQYAEPDRLVKITGYYPKGAVAALQELSRTMEVASFSDKPENGSDFNLTGQGEAVRVTGSTVSANVFSLLGASARLGRTFQAGEDQAGRDRLVILSHGLWQNKFQGDPGIIGRVIKINGVDRQVVGVMPPGFSFLLPGAQLWIPVHFDPTNPEDCWEHDFTPVVGRLRPGVTLAQAQNEIRGMVARIIPMFPHSIARNWNADATVLPLQQDLVGNVRAKLLVLLGAVGIVLLMACVNVASLSLSLAAARRKEIALPLNSLLPADTPRLAEVGMDWRVLTFVTGLSVLTGLAFGLVPALRASKSNLVEAVKAGGRRSVDAASISLRGSLIVGEVSLAVVLAVAAGLLIKTLWRLMQVYPGFREQHLLAVRVTPDQSSCQGRTACVALYNELLRRARETAGVSEVSAANTLPLSGEVPYVVAEMEEHPVSPGEGLAPLLWAGAITSDYFHVMGIPLMAGREFTDADSEKSAGVIIVTAATARRFWPGENPVGKHLRMVWD
;
A
#
# COMPACT_ATOMS: atom_id res chain seq x y z
N MET A 1 -8.00 -43.49 -19.96
CA MET A 1 -9.32 -43.14 -20.54
C MET A 1 -10.49 -43.93 -19.94
N GLU A 2 -10.26 -45.12 -19.36
CA GLU A 2 -11.27 -45.93 -18.65
C GLU A 2 -11.98 -45.18 -17.51
N TRP A 3 -11.24 -44.46 -16.66
CA TRP A 3 -11.80 -43.74 -15.50
C TRP A 3 -12.80 -42.62 -15.88
N PHE A 4 -12.59 -41.92 -17.00
CA PHE A 4 -13.52 -40.88 -17.48
C PHE A 4 -14.81 -41.48 -18.05
N ARG A 5 -14.74 -42.65 -18.70
CA ARG A 5 -15.94 -43.38 -19.17
C ARG A 5 -16.72 -43.96 -17.99
N GLU A 6 -16.02 -44.42 -16.97
CA GLU A 6 -16.60 -44.91 -15.72
C GLU A 6 -17.29 -43.77 -14.95
N LEU A 7 -16.66 -42.60 -14.83
CA LEU A 7 -17.25 -41.39 -14.25
C LEU A 7 -18.44 -40.88 -15.06
N ALA A 8 -18.35 -40.85 -16.40
CA ALA A 8 -19.43 -40.41 -17.27
C ALA A 8 -20.62 -41.38 -17.24
N ARG A 9 -20.39 -42.70 -17.17
CA ARG A 9 -21.45 -43.70 -16.92
C ARG A 9 -22.11 -43.48 -15.56
N ARG A 10 -21.31 -43.31 -14.49
CA ARG A 10 -21.82 -43.00 -13.14
C ARG A 10 -22.57 -41.67 -13.07
N PHE A 11 -22.21 -40.70 -13.91
CA PHE A 11 -22.91 -39.41 -14.01
C PHE A 11 -24.22 -39.50 -14.82
N LEU A 12 -24.28 -40.32 -15.86
CA LEU A 12 -25.52 -40.61 -16.61
C LEU A 12 -26.52 -41.45 -15.79
N MET A 13 -26.04 -42.21 -14.80
CA MET A 13 -26.85 -42.97 -13.84
C MET A 13 -27.67 -42.07 -12.91
N LEU A 14 -27.18 -40.87 -12.56
CA LEU A 14 -27.91 -39.87 -11.74
C LEU A 14 -29.24 -39.42 -12.36
N PHE A 15 -29.36 -39.47 -13.69
CA PHE A 15 -30.56 -38.99 -14.41
C PHE A 15 -31.51 -40.13 -14.84
N SER A 16 -31.16 -41.40 -14.60
CA SER A 16 -31.92 -42.57 -15.08
C SER A 16 -32.29 -43.57 -13.98
N ARG A 17 -32.56 -43.07 -12.76
CA ARG A 17 -32.93 -43.84 -11.55
C ARG A 17 -33.93 -44.97 -11.80
N ARG A 18 -34.97 -44.74 -12.63
CA ARG A 18 -35.99 -45.77 -12.94
C ARG A 18 -35.48 -46.94 -13.77
N ARG A 19 -34.48 -46.75 -14.64
CA ARG A 19 -33.87 -47.85 -15.39
C ARG A 19 -32.98 -48.71 -14.49
N PHE A 20 -32.25 -48.07 -13.58
CA PHE A 20 -31.37 -48.76 -12.64
C PHE A 20 -32.12 -49.58 -11.58
N ASP A 21 -33.21 -49.06 -11.03
CA ASP A 21 -34.06 -49.84 -10.13
C ASP A 21 -34.65 -51.07 -10.84
N ALA A 22 -34.92 -50.98 -12.15
CA ALA A 22 -35.42 -52.09 -12.95
C ALA A 22 -34.33 -53.13 -13.28
N ASP A 23 -33.11 -52.70 -13.62
CA ASP A 23 -31.98 -53.60 -13.88
C ASP A 23 -31.59 -54.40 -12.61
N LEU A 24 -31.63 -53.76 -11.43
CA LEU A 24 -31.38 -54.42 -10.15
C LEU A 24 -32.46 -55.47 -9.82
N ASP A 25 -33.73 -55.15 -10.07
CA ASP A 25 -34.84 -56.08 -9.88
C ASP A 25 -34.73 -57.29 -10.84
N GLU A 26 -34.24 -57.07 -12.06
CA GLU A 26 -33.99 -58.13 -13.04
C GLU A 26 -32.80 -59.03 -12.65
N GLU A 27 -31.70 -58.45 -12.18
CA GLU A 27 -30.51 -59.19 -11.71
C GLU A 27 -30.83 -60.05 -10.47
N MET A 28 -31.60 -59.50 -9.52
CA MET A 28 -32.07 -60.25 -8.35
C MET A 28 -33.02 -61.41 -8.73
N ARG A 29 -33.86 -61.23 -9.76
CA ARG A 29 -34.72 -62.30 -10.29
C ARG A 29 -33.88 -63.43 -10.89
N LEU A 30 -32.90 -63.09 -11.74
CA LEU A 30 -32.02 -64.07 -12.39
C LEU A 30 -31.21 -64.89 -11.38
N HIS A 31 -30.68 -64.24 -10.34
CA HIS A 31 -29.95 -64.94 -9.27
C HIS A 31 -30.85 -65.90 -8.46
N ARG A 32 -32.13 -65.56 -8.30
CA ARG A 32 -33.12 -66.47 -7.67
C ARG A 32 -33.37 -67.69 -8.52
N GLU A 33 -33.64 -67.49 -9.81
CA GLU A 33 -33.93 -68.56 -10.76
C GLU A 33 -32.73 -69.51 -10.94
N LEU A 34 -31.51 -68.98 -10.97
CA LEU A 34 -30.29 -69.78 -11.05
C LEU A 34 -30.14 -70.70 -9.83
N ARG A 35 -30.37 -70.17 -8.63
CA ARG A 35 -30.30 -70.95 -7.38
C ARG A 35 -31.42 -71.98 -7.27
N GLU A 36 -32.62 -71.64 -7.72
CA GLU A 36 -33.72 -72.61 -7.81
C GLU A 36 -33.33 -73.78 -8.71
N ARG A 37 -32.70 -73.51 -9.86
CA ARG A 37 -32.19 -74.57 -10.76
C ARG A 37 -31.10 -75.42 -10.12
N GLU A 38 -30.13 -74.82 -9.43
CA GLU A 38 -29.08 -75.57 -8.73
C GLU A 38 -29.64 -76.53 -7.67
N GLU A 39 -30.67 -76.12 -6.93
CA GLU A 39 -31.29 -76.99 -5.93
C GLU A 39 -32.13 -78.11 -6.58
N ILE A 40 -32.76 -77.84 -7.74
CA ILE A 40 -33.40 -78.88 -8.56
C ILE A 40 -32.36 -79.89 -9.07
N GLU A 41 -31.21 -79.43 -9.55
CA GLU A 41 -30.10 -80.29 -10.01
C GLU A 41 -29.50 -81.13 -8.88
N ARG A 42 -29.57 -80.65 -7.63
CA ARG A 42 -29.19 -81.44 -6.43
C ARG A 42 -30.27 -82.44 -5.99
N GLY A 43 -31.37 -82.58 -6.74
CA GLY A 43 -32.37 -83.63 -6.56
C GLY A 43 -33.61 -83.23 -5.76
N LEU A 44 -33.83 -81.94 -5.50
CA LEU A 44 -35.05 -81.45 -4.84
C LEU A 44 -36.21 -81.32 -5.84
N SER A 45 -37.45 -81.51 -5.36
CA SER A 45 -38.62 -81.24 -6.18
C SER A 45 -38.76 -79.73 -6.48
N PRO A 46 -39.38 -79.31 -7.59
CA PRO A 46 -39.46 -77.89 -7.98
C PRO A 46 -40.09 -76.98 -6.92
N GLN A 47 -41.05 -77.49 -6.14
CA GLN A 47 -41.67 -76.72 -5.06
C GLN A 47 -40.73 -76.57 -3.87
N GLU A 48 -39.99 -77.62 -3.49
CA GLU A 48 -39.04 -77.59 -2.39
C GLU A 48 -37.81 -76.74 -2.73
N ALA A 49 -37.35 -76.79 -3.98
CA ALA A 49 -36.24 -75.98 -4.49
C ALA A 49 -36.55 -74.47 -4.43
N ARG A 50 -37.79 -74.05 -4.74
CA ARG A 50 -38.24 -72.65 -4.58
C ARG A 50 -38.16 -72.18 -3.13
N TYR A 51 -38.69 -72.97 -2.20
CA TYR A 51 -38.66 -72.63 -0.78
C TYR A 51 -37.24 -72.69 -0.19
N ALA A 52 -36.37 -73.57 -0.68
CA ALA A 52 -34.95 -73.61 -0.31
C ALA A 52 -34.20 -72.38 -0.85
N ALA A 53 -34.40 -72.02 -2.12
CA ALA A 53 -33.81 -70.85 -2.75
C ALA A 53 -34.23 -69.55 -2.04
N GLN A 54 -35.51 -69.38 -1.69
CA GLN A 54 -36.01 -68.21 -0.97
C GLN A 54 -35.41 -68.08 0.45
N ARG A 55 -35.35 -69.18 1.21
CA ARG A 55 -34.74 -69.16 2.56
C ARG A 55 -33.26 -68.82 2.53
N ARG A 56 -32.54 -69.26 1.49
CA ARG A 56 -31.10 -69.06 1.32
C ARG A 56 -30.77 -67.71 0.67
N PHE A 57 -31.72 -67.09 -0.02
CA PHE A 57 -31.57 -65.75 -0.61
C PHE A 57 -31.68 -64.65 0.45
N GLY A 58 -32.40 -64.88 1.55
CA GLY A 58 -32.50 -63.93 2.66
C GLY A 58 -33.56 -62.85 2.45
N ASN A 59 -33.56 -61.80 3.30
CA ASN A 59 -34.52 -60.71 3.22
C ASN A 59 -34.20 -59.79 2.04
N GLU A 60 -35.01 -59.87 1.00
CA GLU A 60 -34.87 -59.13 -0.27
C GLU A 60 -34.83 -57.61 -0.07
N LEU A 61 -35.56 -57.08 0.92
CA LEU A 61 -35.54 -55.65 1.26
C LEU A 61 -34.17 -55.20 1.75
N VAL A 62 -33.51 -56.03 2.56
CA VAL A 62 -32.19 -55.73 3.14
C VAL A 62 -31.10 -55.77 2.08
N LEU A 63 -31.10 -56.79 1.21
CA LEU A 63 -30.13 -56.89 0.11
C LEU A 63 -30.27 -55.76 -0.91
N ARG A 64 -31.51 -55.30 -1.15
CA ARG A 64 -31.80 -54.16 -2.01
C ARG A 64 -31.32 -52.85 -1.39
N GLU A 65 -31.44 -52.69 -0.07
CA GLU A 65 -30.91 -51.53 0.67
C GLU A 65 -29.38 -51.53 0.73
N GLU A 66 -28.75 -52.66 1.04
CA GLU A 66 -27.28 -52.80 1.06
C GLU A 66 -26.66 -52.51 -0.32
N SER A 67 -27.28 -52.99 -1.40
CA SER A 67 -26.82 -52.73 -2.78
C SER A 67 -26.96 -51.25 -3.15
N ARG A 68 -28.00 -50.56 -2.65
CA ARG A 68 -28.19 -49.11 -2.85
C ARG A 68 -27.17 -48.30 -2.04
N ASP A 69 -26.85 -48.70 -0.82
CA ASP A 69 -25.86 -48.02 0.03
C ASP A 69 -24.42 -48.22 -0.45
N MET A 70 -24.09 -49.40 -1.01
CA MET A 70 -22.77 -49.66 -1.59
C MET A 70 -22.44 -48.81 -2.82
N TRP A 71 -23.44 -48.28 -3.53
CA TRP A 71 -23.23 -47.55 -4.80
C TRP A 71 -23.05 -46.02 -4.66
N GLY A 72 -22.93 -45.51 -3.43
CA GLY A 72 -22.05 -44.36 -3.11
C GLY A 72 -22.52 -42.94 -3.46
N TRP A 73 -23.80 -42.71 -3.83
CA TRP A 73 -24.31 -41.36 -4.13
C TRP A 73 -25.24 -40.75 -3.07
N ASN A 74 -25.64 -41.52 -2.04
CA ASN A 74 -26.45 -41.03 -0.92
C ASN A 74 -25.80 -39.84 -0.19
N TRP A 75 -24.46 -39.79 -0.12
CA TRP A 75 -23.74 -38.66 0.47
C TRP A 75 -23.93 -37.34 -0.31
N LEU A 76 -24.03 -37.39 -1.65
CA LEU A 76 -24.26 -36.18 -2.46
C LEU A 76 -25.70 -35.67 -2.32
N GLU A 77 -26.66 -36.59 -2.24
CA GLU A 77 -28.07 -36.25 -1.99
C GLU A 77 -28.28 -35.69 -0.58
N ASN A 78 -27.63 -36.29 0.43
CA ASN A 78 -27.64 -35.81 1.80
C ASN A 78 -26.98 -34.43 1.90
N PHE A 79 -25.84 -34.21 1.26
CA PHE A 79 -25.19 -32.91 1.20
C PHE A 79 -26.09 -31.85 0.54
N ALA A 80 -26.75 -32.18 -0.57
CA ALA A 80 -27.67 -31.26 -1.24
C ALA A 80 -28.91 -30.94 -0.39
N GLN A 81 -29.43 -31.93 0.36
CA GLN A 81 -30.52 -31.72 1.31
C GLN A 81 -30.08 -30.85 2.50
N ASP A 82 -28.91 -31.10 3.08
CA ASP A 82 -28.33 -30.33 4.18
C ASP A 82 -28.06 -28.88 3.78
N VAL A 83 -27.51 -28.66 2.58
CA VAL A 83 -27.32 -27.31 2.02
C VAL A 83 -28.66 -26.62 1.83
N ARG A 84 -29.67 -27.30 1.27
CA ARG A 84 -31.01 -26.72 1.08
C ARG A 84 -31.69 -26.41 2.41
N TYR A 85 -31.53 -27.27 3.41
CA TYR A 85 -32.03 -27.06 4.76
C TYR A 85 -31.34 -25.87 5.42
N ALA A 86 -30.00 -25.80 5.37
CA ALA A 86 -29.22 -24.68 5.87
C ALA A 86 -29.64 -23.35 5.22
N LEU A 87 -29.80 -23.32 3.89
CA LEU A 87 -30.27 -22.14 3.16
C LEU A 87 -31.67 -21.69 3.58
N ARG A 88 -32.61 -22.63 3.76
CA ARG A 88 -33.95 -22.31 4.29
C ARG A 88 -33.86 -21.78 5.72
N MET A 89 -32.97 -22.32 6.53
CA MET A 89 -32.78 -21.92 7.92
C MET A 89 -32.17 -20.51 8.02
N LEU A 90 -31.26 -20.16 7.11
CA LEU A 90 -30.70 -18.83 6.95
C LEU A 90 -31.74 -17.82 6.46
N ALA A 91 -32.60 -18.20 5.51
CA ALA A 91 -33.70 -17.36 5.03
C ALA A 91 -34.76 -17.11 6.12
N LYS A 92 -35.02 -18.10 6.97
CA LYS A 92 -35.97 -17.98 8.10
C LYS A 92 -35.45 -17.06 9.22
N ASN A 93 -34.13 -16.99 9.41
CA ASN A 93 -33.48 -16.11 10.40
C ASN A 93 -32.80 -14.91 9.71
N SER A 94 -33.57 -14.17 8.91
CA SER A 94 -33.07 -13.12 8.00
C SER A 94 -32.26 -12.03 8.68
N GLY A 95 -32.65 -11.57 9.87
CA GLY A 95 -31.90 -10.55 10.62
C GLY A 95 -30.52 -11.03 11.08
N PHE A 96 -30.43 -12.26 11.59
CA PHE A 96 -29.15 -12.87 11.99
C PHE A 96 -28.25 -13.13 10.78
N THR A 97 -28.80 -13.72 9.73
CA THR A 97 -28.08 -13.98 8.49
C THR A 97 -27.56 -12.68 7.89
N ALA A 98 -28.37 -11.61 7.88
CA ALA A 98 -27.94 -10.30 7.39
C ALA A 98 -26.77 -9.72 8.19
N VAL A 99 -26.85 -9.74 9.52
CA VAL A 99 -25.75 -9.23 10.38
C VAL A 99 -24.48 -10.06 10.19
N ALA A 100 -24.57 -11.40 10.22
CA ALA A 100 -23.41 -12.28 10.04
C ALA A 100 -22.76 -12.12 8.65
N VAL A 101 -23.58 -12.02 7.59
CA VAL A 101 -23.10 -11.80 6.22
C VAL A 101 -22.46 -10.43 6.08
N LEU A 102 -23.06 -9.36 6.63
CA LEU A 102 -22.48 -8.01 6.57
C LEU A 102 -21.16 -7.92 7.34
N THR A 103 -21.09 -8.51 8.54
CA THR A 103 -19.87 -8.51 9.35
C THR A 103 -18.73 -9.28 8.67
N LEU A 104 -19.01 -10.46 8.09
CA LEU A 104 -18.02 -11.20 7.31
C LEU A 104 -17.64 -10.47 6.01
N ALA A 105 -18.61 -9.89 5.31
CA ALA A 105 -18.38 -9.16 4.07
C ALA A 105 -17.45 -7.97 4.29
N VAL A 106 -17.66 -7.17 5.34
CA VAL A 106 -16.78 -6.04 5.70
C VAL A 106 -15.38 -6.53 6.06
N GLY A 107 -15.26 -7.58 6.88
CA GLY A 107 -13.96 -8.15 7.25
C GLY A 107 -13.18 -8.69 6.04
N ILE A 108 -13.85 -9.42 5.14
CA ILE A 108 -13.25 -10.01 3.94
C ILE A 108 -12.89 -8.91 2.93
N ALA A 109 -13.81 -7.98 2.65
CA ALA A 109 -13.57 -6.89 1.71
C ALA A 109 -12.44 -5.97 2.18
N GLY A 110 -12.39 -5.65 3.47
CA GLY A 110 -11.31 -4.85 4.06
C GLY A 110 -9.94 -5.55 3.94
N ASN A 111 -9.85 -6.84 4.25
CA ASN A 111 -8.61 -7.60 4.10
C ASN A 111 -8.20 -7.76 2.64
N ALA A 112 -9.13 -8.03 1.73
CA ALA A 112 -8.85 -8.14 0.30
C ALA A 112 -8.36 -6.81 -0.29
N ALA A 113 -8.96 -5.69 0.09
CA ALA A 113 -8.52 -4.35 -0.33
C ALA A 113 -7.12 -4.03 0.22
N MET A 114 -6.87 -4.28 1.50
CA MET A 114 -5.55 -4.05 2.11
C MET A 114 -4.47 -4.95 1.54
N PHE A 115 -4.77 -6.23 1.30
CA PHE A 115 -3.85 -7.14 0.65
C PHE A 115 -3.56 -6.70 -0.79
N SER A 116 -4.55 -6.21 -1.52
CA SER A 116 -4.35 -5.67 -2.88
C SER A 116 -3.42 -4.45 -2.87
N LEU A 117 -3.57 -3.56 -1.89
CA LEU A 117 -2.69 -2.41 -1.69
C LEU A 117 -1.25 -2.83 -1.33
N VAL A 118 -1.11 -3.75 -0.38
CA VAL A 118 0.19 -4.34 0.01
C VAL A 118 0.83 -5.03 -1.18
N ASN A 119 0.09 -5.85 -1.93
CA ASN A 119 0.62 -6.55 -3.09
C ASN A 119 1.05 -5.59 -4.19
N GLY A 120 0.25 -4.54 -4.45
CA GLY A 120 0.54 -3.52 -5.45
C GLY A 120 1.75 -2.64 -5.13
N ILE A 121 2.03 -2.38 -3.84
CA ILE A 121 3.09 -1.46 -3.39
C ILE A 121 4.35 -2.21 -2.94
N LEU A 122 4.20 -3.32 -2.20
CA LEU A 122 5.31 -4.03 -1.53
C LEU A 122 5.82 -5.24 -2.30
N LEU A 123 4.92 -5.99 -2.95
CA LEU A 123 5.25 -7.32 -3.47
C LEU A 123 5.43 -7.35 -4.99
N ARG A 124 4.93 -6.34 -5.70
CA ARG A 124 5.12 -6.26 -7.15
C ARG A 124 6.56 -5.81 -7.44
N PRO A 125 7.37 -6.61 -8.18
CA PRO A 125 8.71 -6.18 -8.57
C PRO A 125 8.62 -4.93 -9.43
N LEU A 126 9.62 -4.05 -9.30
CA LEU A 126 9.73 -2.86 -10.15
C LEU A 126 9.69 -3.31 -11.62
N GLN A 127 9.00 -2.55 -12.48
CA GLN A 127 8.81 -2.90 -13.90
C GLN A 127 10.08 -2.70 -14.76
N TYR A 128 11.24 -2.59 -14.12
CA TYR A 128 12.53 -2.35 -14.75
C TYR A 128 13.27 -3.67 -14.98
N ALA A 129 14.18 -3.69 -15.96
CA ALA A 129 15.00 -4.87 -16.21
C ALA A 129 15.96 -5.10 -15.04
N GLU A 130 16.07 -6.34 -14.56
CA GLU A 130 16.96 -6.73 -13.44
C GLU A 130 16.86 -5.81 -12.20
N PRO A 131 15.67 -5.71 -11.57
CA PRO A 131 15.39 -4.73 -10.52
C PRO A 131 16.26 -4.93 -9.26
N ASP A 132 16.75 -6.14 -9.01
CA ASP A 132 17.62 -6.47 -7.87
C ASP A 132 19.00 -5.80 -7.94
N ARG A 133 19.43 -5.34 -9.12
CA ARG A 133 20.69 -4.62 -9.33
C ARG A 133 20.52 -3.10 -9.25
N LEU A 134 19.29 -2.60 -9.18
CA LEU A 134 19.03 -1.17 -9.10
C LEU A 134 19.20 -0.67 -7.66
N VAL A 135 19.97 0.39 -7.52
CA VAL A 135 20.32 0.99 -6.23
C VAL A 135 20.07 2.49 -6.23
N LYS A 136 19.78 3.02 -5.05
CA LYS A 136 19.79 4.45 -4.76
C LYS A 136 21.10 4.77 -4.04
N ILE A 137 21.74 5.88 -4.43
CA ILE A 137 22.79 6.50 -3.64
C ILE A 137 22.14 7.66 -2.87
N THR A 138 22.16 7.62 -1.53
CA THR A 138 21.54 8.67 -0.72
C THR A 138 22.36 9.96 -0.76
N GLY A 139 21.68 11.07 -0.52
CA GLY A 139 22.25 12.40 -0.68
C GLY A 139 21.91 12.98 -2.05
N TYR A 140 22.31 14.23 -2.24
CA TYR A 140 22.15 14.94 -3.50
C TYR A 140 23.50 15.34 -4.02
N TYR A 141 23.64 15.30 -5.35
CA TYR A 141 24.90 15.46 -6.04
C TYR A 141 24.76 16.55 -7.10
N PRO A 142 25.68 17.53 -7.17
CA PRO A 142 25.70 18.50 -8.26
C PRO A 142 26.09 17.79 -9.57
N LYS A 143 25.82 18.42 -10.71
CA LYS A 143 26.01 17.79 -12.04
C LYS A 143 27.45 17.29 -12.27
N GLY A 144 28.44 18.07 -11.85
CA GLY A 144 29.86 17.71 -11.93
C GLY A 144 30.19 16.46 -11.10
N ALA A 145 29.60 16.32 -9.91
CA ALA A 145 29.75 15.12 -9.09
C ALA A 145 29.05 13.89 -9.72
N VAL A 146 27.89 14.07 -10.34
CA VAL A 146 27.20 13.00 -11.09
C VAL A 146 28.07 12.54 -12.27
N ALA A 147 28.63 13.47 -13.04
CA ALA A 147 29.53 13.16 -14.14
C ALA A 147 30.80 12.42 -13.64
N ALA A 148 31.39 12.86 -12.52
CA ALA A 148 32.51 12.17 -11.91
C ALA A 148 32.14 10.75 -11.45
N LEU A 149 30.96 10.54 -10.88
CA LEU A 149 30.47 9.20 -10.51
C LEU A 149 30.26 8.32 -11.74
N GLN A 150 29.73 8.88 -12.83
CA GLN A 150 29.53 8.17 -14.11
C GLN A 150 30.85 7.72 -14.73
N GLU A 151 31.87 8.57 -14.68
CA GLU A 151 33.18 8.28 -15.26
C GLU A 151 34.02 7.33 -14.39
N LEU A 152 34.02 7.55 -13.07
CA LEU A 152 34.94 6.89 -12.15
C LEU A 152 34.40 5.58 -11.57
N SER A 153 33.08 5.37 -11.51
CA SER A 153 32.53 4.18 -10.88
C SER A 153 32.83 2.91 -11.68
N ARG A 154 33.39 1.93 -10.98
CA ARG A 154 33.63 0.57 -11.49
C ARG A 154 32.62 -0.43 -10.98
N THR A 155 31.88 -0.11 -9.92
CA THR A 155 30.91 -1.02 -9.32
C THR A 155 29.51 -0.88 -9.91
N MET A 156 29.16 0.27 -10.49
CA MET A 156 27.83 0.50 -11.06
C MET A 156 27.86 1.47 -12.24
N GLU A 157 26.81 1.42 -13.06
CA GLU A 157 26.45 2.53 -13.94
C GLU A 157 25.61 3.53 -13.15
N VAL A 158 25.75 4.83 -13.42
CA VAL A 158 25.14 5.90 -12.63
C VAL A 158 24.30 6.81 -13.52
N ALA A 159 23.12 7.20 -13.04
CA ALA A 159 22.25 8.19 -13.68
C ALA A 159 21.64 9.11 -12.61
N SER A 160 21.30 10.33 -13.02
CA SER A 160 20.54 11.27 -12.20
C SER A 160 19.21 11.61 -12.84
N PHE A 161 18.29 12.07 -12.00
CA PHE A 161 17.02 12.67 -12.40
C PHE A 161 16.64 13.73 -11.36
N SER A 162 15.95 14.77 -11.79
CA SER A 162 15.44 15.81 -10.90
C SER A 162 14.08 15.41 -10.33
N ASP A 163 13.97 15.45 -9.00
CA ASP A 163 12.74 15.26 -8.23
C ASP A 163 12.16 16.57 -7.68
N LYS A 164 12.82 17.70 -7.96
CA LYS A 164 12.41 19.02 -7.45
C LYS A 164 11.71 19.86 -8.53
N PRO A 165 10.59 20.55 -8.19
CA PRO A 165 9.87 21.41 -9.13
C PRO A 165 10.69 22.57 -9.67
N GLU A 166 11.49 23.18 -8.80
CA GLU A 166 12.45 24.24 -9.11
C GLU A 166 13.45 23.86 -10.22
N ASN A 167 13.79 22.57 -10.32
CA ASN A 167 14.82 22.07 -11.24
C ASN A 167 14.25 21.09 -12.29
N GLY A 168 12.98 21.24 -12.64
CA GLY A 168 12.35 20.54 -13.76
C GLY A 168 11.50 19.32 -13.38
N SER A 169 10.59 19.47 -12.41
CA SER A 169 9.43 18.57 -12.31
C SER A 169 8.11 19.18 -12.78
N ASP A 170 8.05 20.50 -13.03
CA ASP A 170 6.93 21.19 -13.65
C ASP A 170 7.35 21.90 -14.95
N PHE A 171 6.61 21.67 -16.02
CA PHE A 171 6.89 22.22 -17.35
C PHE A 171 5.66 22.87 -17.97
N ASN A 172 5.87 23.95 -18.70
CA ASN A 172 4.84 24.65 -19.46
C ASN A 172 4.98 24.30 -20.95
N LEU A 173 4.00 23.56 -21.47
CA LEU A 173 3.89 23.29 -22.90
C LEU A 173 3.14 24.44 -23.58
N THR A 174 3.80 25.12 -24.52
CA THR A 174 3.27 26.30 -25.21
C THR A 174 3.34 26.15 -26.74
N GLY A 175 2.70 27.07 -27.48
CA GLY A 175 2.80 27.13 -28.95
C GLY A 175 1.91 26.15 -29.74
N GLN A 176 1.07 25.37 -29.08
CA GLN A 176 0.07 24.49 -29.73
C GLN A 176 -1.32 24.64 -29.07
N GLY A 177 -1.87 25.85 -29.17
CA GLY A 177 -3.12 26.24 -28.50
C GLY A 177 -2.88 26.79 -27.10
N GLU A 178 -3.78 26.49 -26.16
CA GLU A 178 -3.65 26.90 -24.75
C GLU A 178 -2.40 26.30 -24.10
N ALA A 179 -1.74 27.12 -23.27
CA ALA A 179 -0.60 26.72 -22.48
C ALA A 179 -1.04 25.68 -21.44
N VAL A 180 -0.39 24.51 -21.43
CA VAL A 180 -0.71 23.43 -20.51
C VAL A 180 0.50 23.17 -19.62
N ARG A 181 0.26 23.18 -18.31
CA ARG A 181 1.25 22.74 -17.33
C ARG A 181 1.24 21.22 -17.26
N VAL A 182 2.43 20.63 -17.34
CA VAL A 182 2.64 19.19 -17.31
C VAL A 182 3.77 18.87 -16.33
N THR A 183 3.55 17.85 -15.50
CA THR A 183 4.60 17.34 -14.61
C THR A 183 5.57 16.49 -15.45
N GLY A 184 6.87 16.65 -15.23
CA GLY A 184 7.90 15.90 -15.95
C GLY A 184 9.11 15.62 -15.07
N SER A 185 10.24 15.27 -15.69
CA SER A 185 11.52 15.19 -14.99
C SER A 185 12.68 15.53 -15.93
N THR A 186 13.62 16.33 -15.46
CA THR A 186 14.93 16.50 -16.08
C THR A 186 15.79 15.29 -15.75
N VAL A 187 16.42 14.66 -16.74
CA VAL A 187 17.14 13.39 -16.56
C VAL A 187 18.48 13.35 -17.28
N SER A 188 19.45 12.64 -16.71
CA SER A 188 20.66 12.25 -17.45
C SER A 188 20.32 11.39 -18.68
N ALA A 189 21.11 11.51 -19.75
CA ALA A 189 20.78 10.87 -21.03
C ALA A 189 20.75 9.33 -20.94
N ASN A 190 21.52 8.75 -20.03
CA ASN A 190 21.59 7.30 -19.83
C ASN A 190 20.53 6.73 -18.87
N VAL A 191 19.62 7.53 -18.31
CA VAL A 191 18.67 7.03 -17.28
C VAL A 191 17.79 5.90 -17.81
N PHE A 192 17.32 5.98 -19.05
CA PHE A 192 16.39 4.98 -19.60
C PHE A 192 17.09 3.67 -19.93
N SER A 193 18.30 3.73 -20.49
CA SER A 193 19.13 2.54 -20.69
C SER A 193 19.50 1.91 -19.35
N LEU A 194 19.81 2.73 -18.33
CA LEU A 194 20.07 2.25 -16.97
C LEU A 194 18.84 1.59 -16.36
N LEU A 195 17.62 2.01 -16.68
CA LEU A 195 16.39 1.35 -16.21
C LEU A 195 15.99 0.14 -17.09
N GLY A 196 16.67 -0.08 -18.22
CA GLY A 196 16.27 -1.06 -19.23
C GLY A 196 14.94 -0.72 -19.90
N ALA A 197 14.59 0.57 -19.95
CA ALA A 197 13.37 1.09 -20.54
C ALA A 197 13.59 1.44 -22.02
N SER A 198 12.64 1.11 -22.87
CA SER A 198 12.67 1.41 -24.31
C SER A 198 11.43 2.21 -24.70
N ALA A 199 11.60 3.17 -25.60
CA ALA A 199 10.49 3.91 -26.18
C ALA A 199 9.64 2.99 -27.08
N ARG A 200 8.32 3.18 -27.06
CA ARG A 200 7.38 2.49 -27.95
C ARG A 200 7.44 3.06 -29.38
N LEU A 201 7.60 4.37 -29.49
CA LEU A 201 7.80 5.08 -30.74
C LEU A 201 9.09 5.90 -30.66
N GLY A 202 9.86 5.93 -31.74
CA GLY A 202 11.15 6.63 -31.76
C GLY A 202 12.21 5.93 -30.92
N ARG A 203 12.94 6.69 -30.11
CA ARG A 203 14.05 6.22 -29.28
C ARG A 203 14.12 6.94 -27.93
N THR A 204 14.95 6.43 -27.02
CA THR A 204 15.36 7.15 -25.82
C THR A 204 16.54 8.08 -26.12
N PHE A 205 16.96 8.86 -25.12
CA PHE A 205 18.18 9.66 -25.20
C PHE A 205 19.42 8.77 -25.38
N GLN A 206 20.42 9.33 -26.06
CA GLN A 206 21.72 8.74 -26.32
C GLN A 206 22.81 9.46 -25.50
N ALA A 207 23.92 8.77 -25.25
CA ALA A 207 25.04 9.35 -24.50
C ALA A 207 25.52 10.67 -25.11
N GLY A 208 25.66 11.71 -24.27
CA GLY A 208 26.08 13.05 -24.69
C GLY A 208 24.96 13.94 -25.23
N GLU A 209 23.71 13.47 -25.28
CA GLU A 209 22.53 14.31 -25.56
C GLU A 209 22.04 15.11 -24.33
N ASP A 210 22.80 15.09 -23.25
CA ASP A 210 22.70 15.95 -22.06
C ASP A 210 23.80 17.04 -22.03
N GLN A 211 24.71 17.05 -23.00
CA GLN A 211 25.72 18.11 -23.11
C GLN A 211 25.11 19.40 -23.66
N ALA A 212 25.64 20.54 -23.22
CA ALA A 212 25.23 21.86 -23.67
C ALA A 212 25.13 21.95 -25.20
N GLY A 213 23.95 22.35 -25.69
CA GLY A 213 23.66 22.52 -27.12
C GLY A 213 23.11 21.25 -27.80
N ARG A 214 23.12 20.09 -27.13
CA ARG A 214 22.55 18.83 -27.61
C ARG A 214 21.32 18.37 -26.80
N ASP A 215 21.00 19.10 -25.75
CA ASP A 215 19.98 18.87 -24.72
C ASP A 215 18.57 19.35 -25.09
N ARG A 216 18.36 19.80 -26.33
CA ARG A 216 17.07 20.29 -26.83
C ARG A 216 16.14 19.16 -27.31
N LEU A 217 16.00 18.14 -26.50
CA LEU A 217 15.22 16.93 -26.80
C LEU A 217 14.13 16.71 -25.75
N VAL A 218 13.10 15.96 -26.12
CA VAL A 218 12.03 15.54 -25.19
C VAL A 218 11.51 14.15 -25.53
N ILE A 219 11.23 13.38 -24.48
CA ILE A 219 10.49 12.11 -24.55
C ILE A 219 9.14 12.31 -23.89
N LEU A 220 8.07 11.84 -24.52
CA LEU A 220 6.71 11.97 -24.01
C LEU A 220 6.24 10.67 -23.34
N SER A 221 5.41 10.79 -22.31
CA SER A 221 4.62 9.66 -21.82
C SER A 221 3.53 9.30 -22.83
N HIS A 222 3.09 8.03 -22.81
CA HIS A 222 1.96 7.59 -23.62
C HIS A 222 0.70 8.44 -23.36
N GLY A 223 0.43 8.78 -22.09
CA GLY A 223 -0.76 9.56 -21.71
C GLY A 223 -0.76 10.97 -22.30
N LEU A 224 0.37 11.68 -22.22
CA LEU A 224 0.48 13.03 -22.78
C LEU A 224 0.38 13.01 -24.32
N TRP A 225 1.03 12.04 -24.96
CA TRP A 225 0.94 11.83 -26.40
C TRP A 225 -0.49 11.56 -26.88
N GLN A 226 -1.22 10.69 -26.19
CA GLN A 226 -2.63 10.40 -26.53
C GLN A 226 -3.53 11.62 -26.31
N ASN A 227 -3.43 12.26 -25.15
CA ASN A 227 -4.38 13.30 -24.75
C ASN A 227 -4.15 14.63 -25.45
N LYS A 228 -2.89 15.06 -25.61
CA LYS A 228 -2.55 16.38 -26.18
C LYS A 228 -2.25 16.32 -27.68
N PHE A 229 -1.70 15.20 -28.15
CA PHE A 229 -1.27 15.02 -29.55
C PHE A 229 -2.10 13.98 -30.30
N GLN A 230 -3.25 13.57 -29.75
CA GLN A 230 -4.22 12.66 -30.38
C GLN A 230 -3.63 11.31 -30.83
N GLY A 231 -2.51 10.88 -30.23
CA GLY A 231 -1.85 9.65 -30.63
C GLY A 231 -1.21 9.72 -32.03
N ASP A 232 -0.85 10.90 -32.53
CA ASP A 232 -0.22 11.08 -33.85
C ASP A 232 1.19 10.42 -33.88
N PRO A 233 1.42 9.37 -34.70
CA PRO A 233 2.75 8.76 -34.84
C PRO A 233 3.78 9.70 -35.50
N GLY A 234 3.33 10.72 -36.23
CA GLY A 234 4.16 11.78 -36.82
C GLY A 234 4.73 12.77 -35.80
N ILE A 235 4.47 12.57 -34.50
CA ILE A 235 5.03 13.41 -33.44
C ILE A 235 6.56 13.30 -33.34
N ILE A 236 7.14 12.16 -33.74
CA ILE A 236 8.59 11.95 -33.68
C ILE A 236 9.29 12.87 -34.67
N GLY A 237 10.30 13.60 -34.19
CA GLY A 237 11.03 14.60 -34.95
C GLY A 237 10.38 15.99 -34.95
N ARG A 238 9.13 16.13 -34.47
CA ARG A 238 8.45 17.42 -34.35
C ARG A 238 9.04 18.25 -33.20
N VAL A 239 9.10 19.56 -33.39
CA VAL A 239 9.53 20.51 -32.37
C VAL A 239 8.31 20.98 -31.57
N ILE A 240 8.42 20.91 -30.25
CA ILE A 240 7.44 21.45 -29.30
C ILE A 240 8.12 22.42 -28.34
N LYS A 241 7.39 23.46 -27.92
CA LYS A 241 7.92 24.49 -27.03
C LYS A 241 7.62 24.12 -25.58
N ILE A 242 8.66 23.90 -24.80
CA ILE A 242 8.57 23.53 -23.37
C ILE A 242 9.35 24.57 -22.59
N ASN A 243 8.70 25.24 -21.64
CA ASN A 243 9.26 26.38 -20.91
C ASN A 243 9.89 27.38 -21.90
N GLY A 244 9.19 27.76 -22.96
CA GLY A 244 9.70 28.71 -23.97
C GLY A 244 10.78 28.18 -24.93
N VAL A 245 11.47 27.10 -24.57
CA VAL A 245 12.55 26.48 -25.35
C VAL A 245 12.02 25.43 -26.32
N ASP A 246 12.48 25.51 -27.56
CA ASP A 246 12.14 24.57 -28.62
C ASP A 246 12.89 23.25 -28.42
N ARG A 247 12.13 22.15 -28.27
CA ARG A 247 12.66 20.79 -28.06
C ARG A 247 12.08 19.83 -29.08
N GLN A 248 12.94 18.99 -29.65
CA GLN A 248 12.52 17.95 -30.59
C GLN A 248 12.02 16.72 -29.84
N VAL A 249 10.85 16.20 -30.23
CA VAL A 249 10.33 14.95 -29.69
C VAL A 249 11.11 13.79 -30.31
N VAL A 250 11.82 13.01 -29.49
CA VAL A 250 12.64 11.88 -29.96
C VAL A 250 12.02 10.51 -29.66
N GLY A 251 11.08 10.45 -28.72
CA GLY A 251 10.41 9.20 -28.38
C GLY A 251 9.14 9.35 -27.57
N VAL A 252 8.34 8.28 -27.56
CA VAL A 252 7.16 8.12 -26.71
C VAL A 252 7.27 6.82 -25.92
N MET A 253 7.14 6.90 -24.59
CA MET A 253 7.18 5.73 -23.71
C MET A 253 5.95 4.83 -23.86
N PRO A 254 6.07 3.51 -23.60
CA PRO A 254 4.94 2.59 -23.70
C PRO A 254 3.85 2.88 -22.65
N PRO A 255 2.60 2.46 -22.91
CA PRO A 255 1.54 2.56 -21.92
C PRO A 255 1.90 1.76 -20.66
N GLY A 256 1.63 2.33 -19.50
CA GLY A 256 1.93 1.70 -18.21
C GLY A 256 3.37 1.86 -17.73
N PHE A 257 4.26 2.48 -18.52
CA PHE A 257 5.59 2.85 -18.03
C PHE A 257 5.47 3.84 -16.87
N SER A 258 5.91 3.40 -15.70
CA SER A 258 6.02 4.23 -14.50
C SER A 258 7.48 4.59 -14.29
N PHE A 259 7.80 5.88 -14.33
CA PHE A 259 9.13 6.37 -14.01
C PHE A 259 9.36 6.41 -12.49
N LEU A 260 10.61 6.63 -12.07
CA LEU A 260 11.02 6.71 -10.67
C LEU A 260 10.21 7.75 -9.89
N LEU A 261 9.81 8.83 -10.58
CA LEU A 261 8.87 9.83 -10.09
C LEU A 261 7.45 9.53 -10.59
N PRO A 262 6.49 9.29 -9.67
CA PRO A 262 5.10 9.12 -10.03
C PRO A 262 4.55 10.35 -10.77
N GLY A 263 3.79 10.11 -11.84
CA GLY A 263 3.08 11.18 -12.56
C GLY A 263 3.90 11.97 -13.58
N ALA A 264 5.18 11.63 -13.81
CA ALA A 264 5.97 12.25 -14.88
C ALA A 264 5.36 11.96 -16.27
N GLN A 265 5.01 13.03 -16.99
CA GLN A 265 4.35 12.99 -18.29
C GLN A 265 5.28 13.26 -19.47
N LEU A 266 6.46 13.83 -19.20
CA LEU A 266 7.54 14.03 -20.16
C LEU A 266 8.90 14.02 -19.47
N TRP A 267 9.95 13.84 -20.25
CA TRP A 267 11.32 13.87 -19.79
C TRP A 267 12.17 14.69 -20.75
N ILE A 268 13.06 15.53 -20.22
CA ILE A 268 14.06 16.28 -20.99
C ILE A 268 15.46 15.93 -20.48
N PRO A 269 16.50 15.99 -21.33
CA PRO A 269 17.87 15.84 -20.86
C PRO A 269 18.23 16.94 -19.87
N VAL A 270 19.06 16.60 -18.88
CA VAL A 270 19.75 17.60 -18.06
C VAL A 270 20.67 18.41 -18.95
N HIS A 271 20.70 19.73 -18.74
CA HIS A 271 21.71 20.59 -19.34
C HIS A 271 23.00 20.47 -18.53
N PHE A 272 24.07 20.00 -19.16
CA PHE A 272 25.39 19.89 -18.54
C PHE A 272 26.45 20.61 -19.40
N ASP A 273 27.01 21.69 -18.86
CA ASP A 273 28.14 22.40 -19.43
C ASP A 273 29.40 22.22 -18.55
N PRO A 274 30.34 21.31 -18.91
CA PRO A 274 31.55 21.08 -18.14
C PRO A 274 32.50 22.28 -18.11
N THR A 275 32.29 23.28 -18.98
CA THR A 275 33.13 24.50 -19.04
C THR A 275 32.63 25.60 -18.12
N ASN A 276 31.40 25.47 -17.59
CA ASN A 276 30.79 26.42 -16.67
C ASN A 276 30.80 25.84 -15.23
N PRO A 277 31.68 26.33 -14.34
CA PRO A 277 31.75 25.86 -12.96
C PRO A 277 30.46 26.07 -12.18
N GLU A 278 29.72 27.15 -12.43
CA GLU A 278 28.45 27.45 -11.75
C GLU A 278 27.40 26.38 -12.11
N ASP A 279 27.27 26.04 -13.40
CA ASP A 279 26.35 24.98 -13.86
C ASP A 279 26.72 23.60 -13.29
N CYS A 280 28.01 23.32 -13.19
CA CYS A 280 28.51 22.03 -12.73
C CYS A 280 28.39 21.81 -11.22
N TRP A 281 28.62 22.83 -10.40
CA TRP A 281 28.89 22.65 -8.98
C TRP A 281 27.97 23.43 -8.03
N GLU A 282 27.33 24.51 -8.48
CA GLU A 282 26.59 25.42 -7.60
C GLU A 282 25.08 25.16 -7.56
N HIS A 283 24.52 24.57 -8.62
CA HIS A 283 23.07 24.40 -8.77
C HIS A 283 22.65 22.95 -9.05
N ASP A 284 21.34 22.69 -9.01
CA ASP A 284 20.72 21.43 -9.45
C ASP A 284 21.28 20.17 -8.79
N PHE A 285 21.40 20.20 -7.47
CA PHE A 285 21.73 19.01 -6.70
C PHE A 285 20.62 17.97 -6.89
N THR A 286 20.95 16.88 -7.55
CA THR A 286 19.99 15.83 -7.94
C THR A 286 20.25 14.53 -7.22
N PRO A 287 19.19 13.77 -6.96
CA PRO A 287 19.32 12.46 -6.36
C PRO A 287 19.85 11.47 -7.43
N VAL A 288 20.66 10.51 -7.01
CA VAL A 288 21.38 9.60 -7.93
C VAL A 288 20.84 8.17 -7.84
N VAL A 289 20.75 7.50 -8.98
CA VAL A 289 20.44 6.06 -9.09
C VAL A 289 21.54 5.34 -9.82
N GLY A 290 21.72 4.07 -9.47
CA GLY A 290 22.72 3.23 -10.09
C GLY A 290 22.18 1.85 -10.46
N ARG A 291 22.85 1.21 -11.42
CA ARG A 291 22.71 -0.21 -11.70
C ARG A 291 24.05 -0.88 -11.42
N LEU A 292 24.09 -1.73 -10.39
CA LEU A 292 25.28 -2.51 -10.04
C LEU A 292 25.75 -3.33 -11.24
N ARG A 293 27.05 -3.43 -11.50
CA ARG A 293 27.59 -4.33 -12.52
C ARG A 293 27.38 -5.81 -12.12
N PRO A 294 27.40 -6.75 -13.07
CA PRO A 294 27.19 -8.17 -12.75
C PRO A 294 28.23 -8.67 -11.73
N GLY A 295 27.76 -9.36 -10.68
CA GLY A 295 28.62 -9.93 -9.64
C GLY A 295 29.09 -8.96 -8.54
N VAL A 296 28.73 -7.67 -8.63
CA VAL A 296 29.06 -6.68 -7.60
C VAL A 296 28.04 -6.74 -6.45
N THR A 297 28.54 -6.72 -5.22
CA THR A 297 27.70 -6.68 -4.01
C THR A 297 27.43 -5.24 -3.55
N LEU A 298 26.33 -5.03 -2.82
CA LEU A 298 26.01 -3.73 -2.19
C LEU A 298 27.15 -3.21 -1.31
N ALA A 299 27.84 -4.10 -0.58
CA ALA A 299 28.96 -3.72 0.29
C ALA A 299 30.17 -3.20 -0.51
N GLN A 300 30.47 -3.79 -1.67
CA GLN A 300 31.53 -3.31 -2.56
C GLN A 300 31.18 -1.94 -3.14
N ALA A 301 29.95 -1.78 -3.62
CA ALA A 301 29.44 -0.49 -4.11
C ALA A 301 29.47 0.60 -3.03
N GLN A 302 29.04 0.28 -1.81
CA GLN A 302 29.08 1.18 -0.66
C GLN A 302 30.49 1.66 -0.33
N ASN A 303 31.47 0.76 -0.36
CA ASN A 303 32.87 1.11 -0.08
C ASN A 303 33.46 1.98 -1.18
N GLU A 304 33.11 1.74 -2.45
CA GLU A 304 33.54 2.59 -3.56
C GLU A 304 32.97 4.01 -3.42
N ILE A 305 31.66 4.15 -3.16
CA ILE A 305 31.00 5.45 -3.03
C ILE A 305 31.61 6.28 -1.90
N ARG A 306 31.88 5.68 -0.73
CA ARG A 306 32.53 6.39 0.39
C ARG A 306 33.90 6.95 -0.01
N GLY A 307 34.67 6.17 -0.77
CA GLY A 307 35.96 6.62 -1.30
C GLY A 307 35.82 7.69 -2.38
N MET A 308 34.81 7.58 -3.25
CA MET A 308 34.56 8.54 -4.33
C MET A 308 34.12 9.91 -3.80
N VAL A 309 33.23 9.96 -2.80
CA VAL A 309 32.84 11.24 -2.16
C VAL A 309 34.07 12.01 -1.69
N ALA A 310 35.02 11.35 -1.02
CA ALA A 310 36.26 11.97 -0.59
C ALA A 310 37.15 12.49 -1.75
N ARG A 311 37.06 11.89 -2.94
CA ARG A 311 37.79 12.32 -4.14
C ARG A 311 37.07 13.43 -4.91
N ILE A 312 35.75 13.56 -4.73
CA ILE A 312 34.93 14.60 -5.37
C ILE A 312 35.02 15.91 -4.57
N ILE A 313 35.15 15.89 -3.24
CA ILE A 313 35.25 17.10 -2.41
C ILE A 313 36.30 18.11 -2.94
N PRO A 314 37.53 17.71 -3.31
CA PRO A 314 38.52 18.64 -3.86
C PRO A 314 38.20 19.20 -5.25
N MET A 315 37.17 18.70 -5.93
CA MET A 315 36.76 19.16 -7.27
C MET A 315 35.80 20.35 -7.22
N PHE A 316 35.23 20.66 -6.05
CA PHE A 316 34.39 21.84 -5.89
C PHE A 316 35.24 23.11 -6.06
N PRO A 317 34.75 24.11 -6.84
CA PRO A 317 35.46 25.37 -7.04
C PRO A 317 35.46 26.26 -5.78
N HIS A 318 34.50 26.04 -4.88
CA HIS A 318 34.36 26.72 -3.60
C HIS A 318 34.57 25.73 -2.44
N SER A 319 34.68 26.27 -1.22
CA SER A 319 34.79 25.41 -0.03
C SER A 319 33.47 24.68 0.19
N ILE A 320 33.54 23.38 0.48
CA ILE A 320 32.37 22.59 0.91
C ILE A 320 32.69 21.85 2.19
N ALA A 321 31.66 21.56 2.98
CA ALA A 321 31.81 20.83 4.23
C ALA A 321 32.55 19.50 3.98
N ARG A 322 33.62 19.23 4.76
CA ARG A 322 34.44 18.01 4.61
C ARG A 322 33.66 16.70 4.80
N ASN A 323 32.47 16.78 5.39
CA ASN A 323 31.57 15.67 5.60
C ASN A 323 30.37 15.66 4.62
N TRP A 324 30.41 16.44 3.54
CA TRP A 324 29.40 16.40 2.49
C TRP A 324 29.21 14.97 1.99
N ASN A 325 27.99 14.45 2.10
CA ASN A 325 27.62 13.07 1.76
C ASN A 325 28.51 11.99 2.41
N ALA A 326 29.13 12.26 3.56
CA ALA A 326 30.00 11.29 4.25
C ALA A 326 29.23 10.06 4.77
N ASP A 327 27.93 10.23 5.03
CA ASP A 327 26.97 9.20 5.42
C ASP A 327 26.19 8.62 4.21
N ALA A 328 26.59 8.95 2.97
CA ALA A 328 25.92 8.42 1.79
C ALA A 328 25.92 6.89 1.78
N THR A 329 24.73 6.32 1.59
CA THR A 329 24.49 4.89 1.56
C THR A 329 24.01 4.42 0.20
N VAL A 330 24.38 3.19 -0.14
CA VAL A 330 23.92 2.47 -1.31
C VAL A 330 22.90 1.44 -0.84
N LEU A 331 21.63 1.66 -1.17
CA LEU A 331 20.55 0.74 -0.83
C LEU A 331 19.75 0.30 -2.07
N PRO A 332 19.12 -0.88 -2.04
CA PRO A 332 18.22 -1.32 -3.11
C PRO A 332 17.16 -0.27 -3.40
N LEU A 333 16.94 0.02 -4.69
CA LEU A 333 16.01 1.07 -5.10
C LEU A 333 14.58 0.83 -4.62
N GLN A 334 14.14 -0.43 -4.55
CA GLN A 334 12.84 -0.80 -4.01
C GLN A 334 12.71 -0.47 -2.50
N GLN A 335 13.80 -0.59 -1.74
CA GLN A 335 13.80 -0.26 -0.32
C GLN A 335 13.65 1.25 -0.09
N ASP A 336 14.28 2.07 -0.93
CA ASP A 336 14.14 3.53 -0.88
C ASP A 336 12.70 3.97 -1.17
N LEU A 337 12.13 3.45 -2.26
CA LEU A 337 10.78 3.81 -2.70
C LEU A 337 9.68 3.36 -1.73
N VAL A 338 9.89 2.27 -0.97
CA VAL A 338 8.83 1.62 -0.19
C VAL A 338 9.12 1.58 1.32
N GLY A 339 10.35 1.84 1.75
CA GLY A 339 10.83 1.58 3.11
C GLY A 339 9.97 2.21 4.21
N ASN A 340 9.61 3.48 4.07
CA ASN A 340 8.78 4.21 5.04
C ASN A 340 7.29 3.80 5.04
N VAL A 341 6.83 3.19 3.96
CA VAL A 341 5.44 2.79 3.76
C VAL A 341 5.21 1.34 4.21
N ARG A 342 6.23 0.48 4.09
CA ARG A 342 6.17 -0.94 4.47
C ARG A 342 5.70 -1.16 5.90
N ALA A 343 6.33 -0.50 6.87
CA ALA A 343 5.97 -0.67 8.28
C ALA A 343 4.52 -0.22 8.55
N LYS A 344 4.11 0.92 7.98
CA LYS A 344 2.75 1.46 8.14
C LYS A 344 1.70 0.53 7.51
N LEU A 345 1.97 0.00 6.32
CA LEU A 345 1.08 -0.95 5.64
C LEU A 345 0.98 -2.30 6.36
N LEU A 346 2.08 -2.80 6.95
CA LEU A 346 2.06 -4.04 7.72
C LEU A 346 1.27 -3.90 9.02
N VAL A 347 1.41 -2.76 9.72
CA VAL A 347 0.59 -2.45 10.91
C VAL A 347 -0.89 -2.37 10.53
N LEU A 348 -1.22 -1.69 9.42
CA LEU A 348 -2.59 -1.57 8.94
C LEU A 348 -3.17 -2.93 8.51
N LEU A 349 -2.39 -3.76 7.81
CA LEU A 349 -2.79 -5.13 7.44
C LEU A 349 -3.05 -5.98 8.70
N GLY A 350 -2.18 -5.89 9.71
CA GLY A 350 -2.36 -6.57 10.99
C GLY A 350 -3.64 -6.13 11.70
N ALA A 351 -3.92 -4.82 11.73
CA ALA A 351 -5.15 -4.28 12.33
C ALA A 351 -6.42 -4.79 11.63
N VAL A 352 -6.45 -4.79 10.28
CA VAL A 352 -7.60 -5.28 9.51
C VAL A 352 -7.74 -6.81 9.61
N GLY A 353 -6.64 -7.53 9.78
CA GLY A 353 -6.65 -8.96 10.10
C GLY A 353 -7.29 -9.25 11.47
N ILE A 354 -6.96 -8.47 12.50
CA ILE A 354 -7.59 -8.58 13.83
C ILE A 354 -9.09 -8.33 13.75
N VAL A 355 -9.54 -7.33 12.98
CA VAL A 355 -10.97 -7.06 12.78
C VAL A 355 -11.70 -8.26 12.15
N LEU A 356 -11.09 -8.94 11.18
CA LEU A 356 -11.65 -10.15 10.60
C LEU A 356 -11.68 -11.31 11.60
N LEU A 357 -10.64 -11.47 12.43
CA LEU A 357 -10.67 -12.48 13.49
C LEU A 357 -11.80 -12.20 14.50
N MET A 358 -12.03 -10.94 14.87
CA MET A 358 -13.15 -10.54 15.71
C MET A 358 -14.50 -10.84 15.04
N ALA A 359 -14.65 -10.53 13.75
CA ALA A 359 -15.85 -10.88 12.98
C ALA A 359 -16.13 -12.40 13.03
N CYS A 360 -15.11 -13.23 12.85
CA CYS A 360 -15.23 -14.68 12.94
C CYS A 360 -15.64 -15.16 14.35
N VAL A 361 -15.04 -14.58 15.40
CA VAL A 361 -15.39 -14.88 16.80
C VAL A 361 -16.85 -14.53 17.08
N ASN A 362 -17.33 -13.38 16.60
CA ASN A 362 -18.71 -12.95 16.81
C ASN A 362 -19.72 -13.89 16.14
N VAL A 363 -19.42 -14.33 14.90
CA VAL A 363 -20.25 -15.32 14.20
C VAL A 363 -20.26 -16.66 14.94
N ALA A 364 -19.13 -17.10 15.49
CA ALA A 364 -19.04 -18.34 16.27
C ALA A 364 -19.84 -18.25 17.59
N SER A 365 -19.68 -17.15 18.34
CA SER A 365 -20.39 -16.88 19.59
C SER A 365 -21.91 -16.85 19.40
N LEU A 366 -22.39 -16.22 18.32
CA LEU A 366 -23.82 -16.15 18.02
C LEU A 366 -24.38 -17.51 17.58
N SER A 367 -23.64 -18.27 16.75
CA SER A 367 -24.03 -19.62 16.32
C SER A 367 -24.16 -20.58 17.51
N LEU A 368 -23.26 -20.47 18.48
CA LEU A 368 -23.31 -21.23 19.73
C LEU A 368 -24.49 -20.83 20.63
N SER A 369 -24.84 -19.54 20.68
CA SER A 369 -26.00 -19.03 21.41
C SER A 369 -27.32 -19.54 20.83
N LEU A 370 -27.44 -19.60 19.50
CA LEU A 370 -28.59 -20.16 18.78
C LEU A 370 -28.71 -21.68 18.93
N ALA A 371 -27.60 -22.42 18.90
CA ALA A 371 -27.58 -23.86 19.17
C ALA A 371 -28.03 -24.17 20.61
N ALA A 372 -27.70 -23.30 21.58
CA ALA A 372 -28.14 -23.41 22.96
C ALA A 372 -29.63 -23.04 23.14
N ALA A 373 -30.13 -22.01 22.46
CA ALA A 373 -31.55 -21.63 22.49
C ALA A 373 -32.46 -22.73 21.92
N ARG A 374 -31.99 -23.47 20.90
CA ARG A 374 -32.72 -24.61 20.31
C ARG A 374 -32.73 -25.88 21.17
N ARG A 375 -31.89 -25.98 22.21
CA ARG A 375 -32.00 -27.11 23.17
C ARG A 375 -33.35 -27.13 23.89
N LYS A 376 -33.99 -25.96 24.10
CA LYS A 376 -35.32 -25.89 24.70
C LYS A 376 -36.44 -26.34 23.74
N GLU A 377 -36.25 -26.21 22.43
CA GLU A 377 -37.19 -26.73 21.43
C GLU A 377 -37.00 -28.24 21.21
N ILE A 378 -35.78 -28.77 21.38
CA ILE A 378 -35.47 -30.21 21.27
C ILE A 378 -35.87 -30.98 22.56
N ALA A 379 -36.16 -30.29 23.66
CA ALA A 379 -36.56 -30.88 24.93
C ALA A 379 -38.09 -30.99 25.14
N LEU A 380 -38.91 -30.56 24.18
CA LEU A 380 -40.33 -30.89 24.16
C LEU A 380 -40.51 -32.19 23.35
N PRO A 381 -40.88 -33.32 23.98
CA PRO A 381 -41.16 -34.53 23.24
C PRO A 381 -42.49 -34.34 22.51
N LEU A 382 -42.43 -33.91 21.25
CA LEU A 382 -43.52 -34.04 20.29
C LEU A 382 -43.72 -35.53 19.86
N ASN A 383 -43.47 -36.47 20.77
CA ASN A 383 -43.56 -37.92 20.54
C ASN A 383 -44.96 -38.49 20.81
N SER A 384 -45.97 -37.66 21.05
CA SER A 384 -47.35 -38.13 21.32
C SER A 384 -48.37 -37.76 20.24
N LEU A 385 -47.99 -37.14 19.11
CA LEU A 385 -48.95 -36.68 18.10
C LEU A 385 -48.62 -37.00 16.63
N LEU A 386 -47.64 -37.85 16.31
CA LEU A 386 -47.32 -38.23 14.92
C LEU A 386 -47.13 -39.76 14.73
N PRO A 387 -47.68 -40.39 13.65
CA PRO A 387 -47.66 -41.84 13.44
C PRO A 387 -46.26 -42.45 13.24
N ALA A 388 -46.15 -43.74 13.54
CA ALA A 388 -44.93 -44.54 13.65
C ALA A 388 -44.18 -44.89 12.34
N ASP A 389 -44.15 -43.99 11.34
CA ASP A 389 -43.51 -44.23 10.02
C ASP A 389 -42.53 -43.12 9.59
N THR A 390 -41.74 -42.56 10.52
CA THR A 390 -40.62 -41.66 10.16
C THR A 390 -39.27 -42.34 10.43
N PRO A 391 -38.63 -42.96 9.43
CA PRO A 391 -37.28 -43.47 9.58
C PRO A 391 -36.28 -42.30 9.61
N ARG A 392 -35.24 -42.44 10.44
CA ARG A 392 -34.01 -41.61 10.49
C ARG A 392 -33.96 -40.40 11.43
N LEU A 393 -34.33 -40.59 12.69
CA LEU A 393 -33.75 -39.79 13.79
C LEU A 393 -32.50 -40.44 14.41
N ALA A 394 -32.07 -41.61 13.93
CA ALA A 394 -30.95 -42.38 14.46
C ALA A 394 -29.66 -42.36 13.60
N GLU A 395 -29.64 -41.65 12.45
CA GLU A 395 -28.48 -41.64 11.52
C GLU A 395 -27.95 -40.23 11.21
N VAL A 396 -28.04 -39.30 12.18
CA VAL A 396 -27.13 -38.13 12.16
C VAL A 396 -25.76 -38.61 12.67
N GLY A 397 -25.05 -39.30 11.80
CA GLY A 397 -23.67 -39.70 12.02
C GLY A 397 -22.75 -38.49 11.86
N MET A 398 -22.19 -38.04 12.97
CA MET A 398 -21.18 -37.00 13.03
C MET A 398 -19.94 -37.42 12.23
N ASP A 399 -19.64 -36.74 11.12
CA ASP A 399 -18.46 -37.02 10.28
C ASP A 399 -17.20 -36.80 11.12
N TRP A 400 -16.55 -37.89 11.50
CA TRP A 400 -15.41 -37.83 12.41
C TRP A 400 -14.23 -37.05 11.80
N ARG A 401 -14.11 -36.94 10.47
CA ARG A 401 -13.02 -36.20 9.81
C ARG A 401 -13.26 -34.71 9.89
N VAL A 402 -14.49 -34.27 9.59
CA VAL A 402 -14.91 -32.88 9.78
C VAL A 402 -14.92 -32.52 11.26
N LEU A 403 -15.36 -33.45 12.12
CA LEU A 403 -15.27 -33.31 13.56
C LEU A 403 -13.82 -33.17 14.00
N THR A 404 -12.87 -33.99 13.53
CA THR A 404 -11.45 -33.85 13.90
C THR A 404 -10.80 -32.61 13.32
N PHE A 405 -11.22 -32.14 12.14
CA PHE A 405 -10.70 -30.91 11.56
C PHE A 405 -11.20 -29.68 12.31
N VAL A 406 -12.51 -29.62 12.58
CA VAL A 406 -13.14 -28.52 13.31
C VAL A 406 -12.76 -28.58 14.78
N THR A 407 -12.72 -29.76 15.40
CA THR A 407 -12.23 -29.95 16.78
C THR A 407 -10.74 -29.67 16.85
N GLY A 408 -9.95 -30.08 15.87
CA GLY A 408 -8.52 -29.80 15.77
C GLY A 408 -8.25 -28.30 15.67
N LEU A 409 -8.94 -27.60 14.77
CA LEU A 409 -8.86 -26.15 14.63
C LEU A 409 -9.35 -25.44 15.89
N SER A 410 -10.48 -25.87 16.47
CA SER A 410 -11.04 -25.29 17.69
C SER A 410 -10.17 -25.53 18.92
N VAL A 411 -9.54 -26.69 19.03
CA VAL A 411 -8.57 -27.04 20.07
C VAL A 411 -7.27 -26.27 19.86
N LEU A 412 -6.83 -26.05 18.62
CA LEU A 412 -5.64 -25.22 18.33
C LEU A 412 -5.86 -23.77 18.72
N THR A 413 -7.01 -23.18 18.35
CA THR A 413 -7.38 -21.83 18.81
C THR A 413 -7.64 -21.79 20.31
N GLY A 414 -8.31 -22.80 20.86
CA GLY A 414 -8.60 -22.92 22.29
C GLY A 414 -7.35 -23.10 23.14
N LEU A 415 -6.34 -23.83 22.65
CA LEU A 415 -5.03 -23.94 23.29
C LEU A 415 -4.25 -22.63 23.10
N ALA A 416 -4.14 -22.09 21.88
CA ALA A 416 -3.39 -20.85 21.65
C ALA A 416 -3.87 -19.68 22.52
N PHE A 417 -5.19 -19.55 22.71
CA PHE A 417 -5.79 -18.48 23.52
C PHE A 417 -6.14 -18.90 24.96
N GLY A 418 -6.25 -20.21 25.25
CA GLY A 418 -6.58 -20.76 26.57
C GLY A 418 -5.39 -21.22 27.40
N LEU A 419 -4.23 -21.49 26.80
CA LEU A 419 -3.01 -21.87 27.54
C LEU A 419 -2.50 -20.70 28.39
N VAL A 420 -2.64 -19.46 27.91
CA VAL A 420 -2.23 -18.25 28.62
C VAL A 420 -3.02 -18.07 29.94
N PRO A 421 -4.36 -18.17 29.98
CA PRO A 421 -5.10 -18.19 31.25
C PRO A 421 -4.92 -19.48 32.06
N ALA A 422 -4.78 -20.65 31.44
CA ALA A 422 -4.58 -21.93 32.15
C ALA A 422 -3.26 -21.99 32.93
N LEU A 423 -2.17 -21.47 32.35
CA LEU A 423 -0.87 -21.37 33.02
C LEU A 423 -0.88 -20.34 34.17
N ARG A 424 -1.77 -19.32 34.09
CA ARG A 424 -1.99 -18.36 35.19
C ARG A 424 -2.89 -18.93 36.29
N ALA A 425 -3.88 -19.76 35.95
CA ALA A 425 -4.77 -20.43 36.89
C ALA A 425 -4.11 -21.63 37.60
N SER A 426 -3.13 -22.30 36.98
CA SER A 426 -2.38 -23.42 37.59
C SER A 426 -1.55 -23.02 38.82
N LYS A 427 -1.48 -21.73 39.18
CA LYS A 427 -0.82 -21.23 40.39
C LYS A 427 -1.76 -21.02 41.58
N SER A 428 -3.07 -21.30 41.47
CA SER A 428 -3.99 -21.20 42.63
C SER A 428 -4.30 -22.56 43.25
N ASN A 429 -4.01 -22.71 44.54
CA ASN A 429 -4.09 -23.95 45.32
C ASN A 429 -5.50 -24.59 45.34
N LEU A 430 -5.62 -25.81 44.77
CA LEU A 430 -6.86 -26.60 44.64
C LEU A 430 -7.34 -27.28 45.93
N VAL A 431 -6.61 -27.16 47.03
CA VAL A 431 -6.94 -27.81 48.31
C VAL A 431 -8.08 -27.08 49.06
N GLU A 432 -8.31 -25.79 48.80
CA GLU A 432 -9.43 -25.05 49.40
C GLU A 432 -10.78 -25.30 48.70
N ALA A 433 -10.77 -25.66 47.41
CA ALA A 433 -11.99 -25.80 46.61
C ALA A 433 -12.80 -27.07 46.94
N VAL A 434 -12.16 -28.10 47.51
CA VAL A 434 -12.79 -29.40 47.81
C VAL A 434 -13.55 -29.39 49.15
N LYS A 435 -13.29 -28.42 50.03
CA LYS A 435 -14.04 -28.27 51.30
C LYS A 435 -15.44 -27.66 51.15
N ALA A 436 -15.82 -27.17 49.96
CA ALA A 436 -17.10 -26.49 49.72
C ALA A 436 -18.15 -27.40 49.03
N GLY A 437 -18.20 -28.69 49.37
CA GLY A 437 -19.23 -29.60 48.87
C GLY A 437 -20.56 -29.42 49.60
N GLY A 438 -21.55 -28.75 48.98
CA GLY A 438 -22.92 -28.78 49.49
C GLY A 438 -23.91 -27.77 48.89
N ARG A 439 -24.59 -28.19 47.80
CA ARG A 439 -25.88 -27.67 47.24
C ARG A 439 -25.86 -26.31 46.51
N ARG A 440 -26.41 -26.34 45.28
CA ARG A 440 -26.75 -25.24 44.34
C ARG A 440 -25.58 -24.47 43.72
N SER A 441 -24.98 -25.00 42.65
CA SER A 441 -24.01 -24.21 41.85
C SER A 441 -23.81 -24.66 40.39
N VAL A 442 -24.80 -25.31 39.75
CA VAL A 442 -24.66 -25.71 38.33
C VAL A 442 -24.96 -24.55 37.36
N ASP A 443 -25.62 -23.46 37.79
CA ASP A 443 -25.95 -22.32 36.91
C ASP A 443 -24.96 -21.15 36.95
N ALA A 444 -24.12 -21.00 37.98
CA ALA A 444 -23.29 -19.78 38.13
C ALA A 444 -21.98 -19.79 37.33
N ALA A 445 -21.34 -20.95 37.15
CA ALA A 445 -20.03 -21.05 36.50
C ALA A 445 -20.09 -20.90 34.97
N SER A 446 -21.15 -21.40 34.33
CA SER A 446 -21.36 -21.26 32.88
C SER A 446 -21.84 -19.85 32.48
N ILE A 447 -22.55 -19.16 33.38
CA ILE A 447 -22.95 -17.75 33.23
C ILE A 447 -21.76 -16.81 33.50
N SER A 448 -20.91 -17.11 34.48
CA SER A 448 -19.72 -16.29 34.81
C SER A 448 -18.71 -16.24 33.66
N LEU A 449 -18.37 -17.38 33.04
CA LEU A 449 -17.43 -17.42 31.92
C LEU A 449 -17.97 -16.73 30.66
N ARG A 450 -19.26 -16.92 30.35
CA ARG A 450 -19.93 -16.21 29.25
C ARG A 450 -20.05 -14.71 29.52
N GLY A 451 -20.36 -14.32 30.76
CA GLY A 451 -20.40 -12.94 31.21
C GLY A 451 -19.03 -12.27 31.09
N SER A 452 -17.95 -12.93 31.49
CA SER A 452 -16.59 -12.42 31.33
C SER A 452 -16.18 -12.27 29.87
N LEU A 453 -16.61 -13.19 28.98
CA LEU A 453 -16.34 -13.11 27.55
C LEU A 453 -17.12 -11.96 26.89
N ILE A 454 -18.41 -11.80 27.22
CA ILE A 454 -19.24 -10.69 26.74
C ILE A 454 -18.70 -9.36 27.28
N VAL A 455 -18.31 -9.30 28.55
CA VAL A 455 -17.69 -8.10 29.13
C VAL A 455 -16.36 -7.80 28.44
N GLY A 456 -15.55 -8.81 28.12
CA GLY A 456 -14.32 -8.65 27.35
C GLY A 456 -14.57 -8.14 25.92
N GLU A 457 -15.55 -8.71 25.22
CA GLU A 457 -15.95 -8.32 23.87
C GLU A 457 -16.51 -6.89 23.83
N VAL A 458 -17.45 -6.58 24.73
CA VAL A 458 -18.05 -5.25 24.85
C VAL A 458 -16.98 -4.23 25.27
N SER A 459 -16.10 -4.56 26.21
CA SER A 459 -15.00 -3.67 26.60
C SER A 459 -14.05 -3.39 25.44
N LEU A 460 -13.68 -4.42 24.67
CA LEU A 460 -12.81 -4.25 23.51
C LEU A 460 -13.49 -3.45 22.39
N ALA A 461 -14.77 -3.70 22.12
CA ALA A 461 -15.57 -2.94 21.16
C ALA A 461 -15.67 -1.47 21.56
N VAL A 462 -15.90 -1.18 22.85
CA VAL A 462 -15.90 0.18 23.40
C VAL A 462 -14.53 0.83 23.27
N VAL A 463 -13.44 0.12 23.60
CA VAL A 463 -12.07 0.65 23.43
C VAL A 463 -11.78 0.99 21.97
N LEU A 464 -12.14 0.13 21.04
CA LEU A 464 -11.96 0.38 19.60
C LEU A 464 -12.82 1.55 19.10
N ALA A 465 -14.07 1.64 19.54
CA ALA A 465 -14.96 2.75 19.22
C ALA A 465 -14.43 4.08 19.78
N VAL A 466 -13.91 4.08 21.01
CA VAL A 466 -13.28 5.24 21.64
C VAL A 466 -12.00 5.63 20.90
N ALA A 467 -11.15 4.67 20.54
CA ALA A 467 -9.93 4.93 19.77
C ALA A 467 -10.24 5.53 18.40
N ALA A 468 -11.23 4.99 17.68
CA ALA A 468 -11.70 5.53 16.41
C ALA A 468 -12.28 6.96 16.57
N GLY A 469 -13.11 7.18 17.59
CA GLY A 469 -13.66 8.50 17.91
C GLY A 469 -12.57 9.52 18.26
N LEU A 470 -11.55 9.12 19.02
CA LEU A 470 -10.40 9.95 19.35
C LEU A 470 -9.56 10.27 18.11
N LEU A 471 -9.37 9.31 17.19
CA LEU A 471 -8.70 9.54 15.91
C LEU A 471 -9.45 10.56 15.05
N ILE A 472 -10.77 10.39 14.90
CA ILE A 472 -11.62 11.32 14.17
C ILE A 472 -11.58 12.71 14.82
N LYS A 473 -11.69 12.78 16.15
CA LYS A 473 -11.59 14.04 16.91
C LYS A 473 -10.23 14.70 16.76
N THR A 474 -9.15 13.92 16.76
CA THR A 474 -7.79 14.43 16.55
C THR A 474 -7.63 14.99 15.16
N LEU A 475 -8.08 14.27 14.13
CA LEU A 475 -8.06 14.73 12.74
C LEU A 475 -8.90 16.00 12.57
N TRP A 476 -10.10 16.03 13.15
CA TRP A 476 -11.00 17.18 13.11
C TRP A 476 -10.40 18.41 13.80
N ARG A 477 -9.76 18.22 14.96
CA ARG A 477 -8.99 19.29 15.63
C ARG A 477 -7.85 19.77 14.76
N LEU A 478 -7.09 18.86 14.15
CA LEU A 478 -5.96 19.20 13.27
C LEU A 478 -6.42 20.05 12.08
N MET A 479 -7.58 19.73 11.50
CA MET A 479 -8.19 20.49 10.40
C MET A 479 -8.72 21.87 10.81
N GLN A 480 -8.91 22.14 12.10
CA GLN A 480 -9.38 23.43 12.61
C GLN A 480 -8.29 24.26 13.27
N VAL A 481 -7.05 23.76 13.31
CA VAL A 481 -5.94 24.55 13.82
C VAL A 481 -5.70 25.71 12.86
N TYR A 482 -5.83 26.93 13.38
CA TYR A 482 -5.47 28.13 12.64
C TYR A 482 -4.00 28.00 12.20
N PRO A 483 -3.71 28.01 10.89
CA PRO A 483 -2.37 27.70 10.38
C PRO A 483 -1.36 28.83 10.62
N GLY A 484 -1.78 29.93 11.26
CA GLY A 484 -0.95 31.10 11.55
C GLY A 484 -1.01 32.20 10.50
N PHE A 485 -1.82 32.02 9.44
CA PHE A 485 -2.05 32.98 8.36
C PHE A 485 -3.51 32.95 7.90
N ARG A 486 -3.96 33.99 7.19
CA ARG A 486 -5.33 34.11 6.68
C ARG A 486 -5.52 33.20 5.46
N GLU A 487 -6.40 32.21 5.52
CA GLU A 487 -6.66 31.28 4.40
C GLU A 487 -7.74 31.77 3.42
N GLN A 488 -8.61 32.68 3.85
CA GLN A 488 -9.74 33.16 3.06
C GLN A 488 -9.31 34.28 2.11
N HIS A 489 -9.81 34.26 0.88
CA HIS A 489 -9.52 35.23 -0.18
C HIS A 489 -8.05 35.32 -0.62
N LEU A 490 -7.25 34.28 -0.34
CA LEU A 490 -5.91 34.14 -0.92
C LEU A 490 -5.93 33.24 -2.14
N LEU A 491 -5.34 33.72 -3.23
CA LEU A 491 -5.05 32.93 -4.42
C LEU A 491 -3.54 32.76 -4.55
N ALA A 492 -3.06 31.53 -4.37
CA ALA A 492 -1.67 31.18 -4.62
C ALA A 492 -1.48 30.82 -6.10
N VAL A 493 -0.60 31.54 -6.78
CA VAL A 493 -0.21 31.25 -8.17
C VAL A 493 1.27 30.94 -8.19
N ARG A 494 1.64 29.72 -8.58
CA ARG A 494 3.04 29.35 -8.80
C ARG A 494 3.44 29.76 -10.21
N VAL A 495 4.38 30.67 -10.31
CA VAL A 495 4.95 31.14 -11.58
C VAL A 495 6.34 30.55 -11.73
N THR A 496 6.57 29.83 -12.82
CA THR A 496 7.90 29.32 -13.19
C THR A 496 8.31 30.03 -14.48
N PRO A 497 9.13 31.10 -14.39
CA PRO A 497 9.56 31.82 -15.57
C PRO A 497 10.41 30.93 -16.48
N ASP A 498 10.34 31.20 -17.78
CA ASP A 498 11.27 30.60 -18.73
C ASP A 498 12.70 31.01 -18.38
N GLN A 499 13.67 30.09 -18.46
CA GLN A 499 15.09 30.34 -18.26
C GLN A 499 15.60 31.49 -19.13
N SER A 500 15.05 31.66 -20.34
CA SER A 500 15.41 32.78 -21.23
C SER A 500 15.05 34.16 -20.66
N SER A 501 14.00 34.23 -19.84
CA SER A 501 13.49 35.48 -19.26
C SER A 501 14.17 35.82 -17.92
N CYS A 502 15.00 34.92 -17.41
CA CYS A 502 15.59 34.97 -16.07
C CYS A 502 17.11 34.72 -16.16
N GLN A 503 17.82 35.46 -17.01
CA GLN A 503 19.28 35.35 -17.16
C GLN A 503 19.99 36.14 -16.07
N GLY A 504 20.26 35.47 -14.95
CA GLY A 504 20.92 36.06 -13.79
C GLY A 504 19.97 36.78 -12.83
N ARG A 505 20.45 36.99 -11.60
CA ARG A 505 19.65 37.45 -10.45
C ARG A 505 18.93 38.78 -10.70
N THR A 506 19.62 39.76 -11.28
CA THR A 506 19.04 41.11 -11.51
C THR A 506 17.88 41.08 -12.50
N ALA A 507 18.01 40.33 -13.60
CA ALA A 507 16.95 40.18 -14.60
C ALA A 507 15.73 39.46 -14.02
N CYS A 508 15.96 38.40 -13.24
CA CYS A 508 14.92 37.67 -12.52
C CYS A 508 14.12 38.58 -11.55
N VAL A 509 14.82 39.36 -10.72
CA VAL A 509 14.18 40.28 -9.77
C VAL A 509 13.36 41.33 -10.51
N ALA A 510 13.88 41.90 -11.60
CA ALA A 510 13.14 42.86 -12.42
C ALA A 510 11.86 42.26 -13.03
N LEU A 511 11.93 41.02 -13.52
CA LEU A 511 10.76 40.30 -14.05
C LEU A 511 9.67 40.13 -12.99
N TYR A 512 10.02 39.63 -11.80
CA TYR A 512 9.04 39.44 -10.73
C TYR A 512 8.45 40.77 -10.25
N ASN A 513 9.25 41.83 -10.14
CA ASN A 513 8.74 43.16 -9.78
C ASN A 513 7.71 43.69 -10.79
N GLU A 514 7.97 43.53 -12.09
CA GLU A 514 7.02 43.92 -13.13
C GLU A 514 5.75 43.05 -13.11
N LEU A 515 5.89 41.75 -12.85
CA LEU A 515 4.76 40.83 -12.74
C LEU A 515 3.86 41.20 -11.55
N LEU A 516 4.46 41.49 -10.39
CA LEU A 516 3.75 41.97 -9.21
C LEU A 516 3.05 43.31 -9.46
N ARG A 517 3.72 44.25 -10.15
CA ARG A 517 3.13 45.55 -10.52
C ARG A 517 1.86 45.38 -11.35
N ARG A 518 1.91 44.56 -12.41
CA ARG A 518 0.73 44.29 -13.27
C ARG A 518 -0.37 43.53 -12.55
N ALA A 519 0.00 42.60 -11.66
CA ALA A 519 -0.97 41.86 -10.86
C ALA A 519 -1.76 42.80 -9.94
N ARG A 520 -1.10 43.80 -9.33
CA ARG A 520 -1.76 44.83 -8.51
C ARG A 520 -2.73 45.71 -9.31
N GLU A 521 -2.48 45.91 -10.60
CA GLU A 521 -3.34 46.70 -11.49
C GLU A 521 -4.58 45.91 -11.98
N THR A 522 -4.67 44.62 -11.68
CA THR A 522 -5.77 43.76 -12.13
C THR A 522 -7.01 43.95 -11.25
N ALA A 523 -8.17 44.20 -11.87
CA ALA A 523 -9.42 44.40 -11.16
C ALA A 523 -9.79 43.17 -10.29
N GLY A 524 -10.09 43.40 -9.01
CA GLY A 524 -10.42 42.35 -8.04
C GLY A 524 -9.23 41.86 -7.21
N VAL A 525 -8.01 42.31 -7.51
CA VAL A 525 -6.81 42.04 -6.70
C VAL A 525 -6.60 43.21 -5.73
N SER A 526 -6.64 42.96 -4.42
CA SER A 526 -6.41 43.99 -3.40
C SER A 526 -4.92 44.14 -3.07
N GLU A 527 -4.21 43.03 -2.91
CA GLU A 527 -2.82 42.97 -2.47
C GLU A 527 -2.09 41.82 -3.16
N VAL A 528 -0.78 41.99 -3.39
CA VAL A 528 0.05 40.97 -4.05
C VAL A 528 1.44 40.94 -3.43
N SER A 529 1.91 39.74 -3.11
CA SER A 529 3.26 39.43 -2.67
C SER A 529 3.82 38.22 -3.42
N ALA A 530 5.14 38.04 -3.37
CA ALA A 530 5.80 36.85 -3.88
C ALA A 530 6.64 36.19 -2.79
N ALA A 531 6.74 34.86 -2.88
CA ALA A 531 7.60 34.04 -2.05
C ALA A 531 8.14 32.88 -2.88
N ASN A 532 9.37 32.44 -2.61
CA ASN A 532 9.90 31.22 -3.24
C ASN A 532 9.30 29.94 -2.63
N THR A 533 8.78 30.01 -1.40
CA THR A 533 8.12 28.90 -0.71
C THR A 533 6.89 29.37 0.04
N LEU A 534 5.82 28.58 -0.05
CA LEU A 534 4.58 28.84 0.67
C LEU A 534 4.49 27.98 1.94
N PRO A 535 3.80 28.45 3.00
CA PRO A 535 3.53 27.64 4.18
C PRO A 535 2.80 26.35 3.77
N LEU A 536 3.17 25.24 4.42
CA LEU A 536 2.56 23.92 4.19
C LEU A 536 2.78 23.35 2.78
N SER A 537 3.63 23.95 1.93
CA SER A 537 3.98 23.40 0.62
C SER A 537 4.85 22.14 0.68
N GLY A 538 5.49 21.88 1.83
CA GLY A 538 6.40 20.74 2.02
C GLY A 538 7.79 20.93 1.39
N GLU A 539 7.98 22.00 0.63
CA GLU A 539 9.26 22.41 0.05
C GLU A 539 9.92 23.42 0.98
N VAL A 540 11.16 23.18 1.40
CA VAL A 540 11.86 24.11 2.30
C VAL A 540 13.33 24.27 1.93
N PRO A 541 13.72 25.41 1.34
CA PRO A 541 15.12 25.75 1.19
C PRO A 541 15.76 25.85 2.56
N TYR A 542 16.97 25.33 2.67
CA TYR A 542 17.77 25.37 3.89
C TYR A 542 19.03 26.17 3.66
N VAL A 543 19.47 26.86 4.71
CA VAL A 543 20.72 27.61 4.74
C VAL A 543 21.55 27.15 5.91
N VAL A 544 22.85 27.07 5.71
CA VAL A 544 23.80 26.87 6.79
C VAL A 544 24.10 28.24 7.38
N ALA A 545 23.90 28.39 8.68
CA ALA A 545 24.15 29.65 9.37
C ALA A 545 25.02 29.42 10.60
N GLU A 546 25.97 30.32 10.80
CA GLU A 546 26.76 30.45 12.02
C GLU A 546 26.27 31.66 12.80
N MET A 547 26.18 31.51 14.12
CA MET A 547 25.90 32.65 15.00
C MET A 547 27.20 33.39 15.26
N GLU A 548 27.24 34.68 14.93
CA GLU A 548 28.41 35.52 15.17
C GLU A 548 28.73 35.61 16.67
N GLU A 549 27.70 35.60 17.52
CA GLU A 549 27.82 35.63 18.98
C GLU A 549 28.04 34.26 19.63
N HIS A 550 27.81 33.16 18.89
CA HIS A 550 27.94 31.78 19.37
C HIS A 550 28.58 30.89 18.28
N PRO A 551 29.86 31.12 17.92
CA PRO A 551 30.54 30.32 16.92
C PRO A 551 30.66 28.86 17.38
N VAL A 552 30.33 27.92 16.49
CA VAL A 552 30.47 26.49 16.77
C VAL A 552 31.96 26.15 16.89
N SER A 553 32.38 25.60 18.03
CA SER A 553 33.78 25.21 18.24
C SER A 553 34.17 24.07 17.27
N PRO A 554 35.41 24.03 16.74
CA PRO A 554 35.86 22.93 15.87
C PRO A 554 35.80 21.58 16.60
N GLY A 555 34.73 20.80 16.36
CA GLY A 555 34.51 19.50 17.00
C GLY A 555 33.08 19.27 17.55
N GLU A 556 32.24 20.31 17.66
CA GLU A 556 30.91 20.20 18.31
C GLU A 556 29.72 19.92 17.37
N GLY A 557 29.97 19.61 16.09
CA GLY A 557 28.93 19.15 15.15
C GLY A 557 28.69 20.10 13.97
N LEU A 558 27.69 19.76 13.16
CA LEU A 558 27.27 20.55 11.98
C LEU A 558 26.71 21.91 12.42
N ALA A 559 27.08 22.97 11.70
CA ALA A 559 26.38 24.25 11.81
C ALA A 559 24.87 24.04 11.56
N PRO A 560 24.00 24.75 12.30
CA PRO A 560 22.57 24.51 12.23
C PRO A 560 22.03 24.81 10.83
N LEU A 561 21.31 23.83 10.26
CA LEU A 561 20.50 24.00 9.07
C LEU A 561 19.24 24.78 9.45
N LEU A 562 19.12 26.00 8.94
CA LEU A 562 17.93 26.84 9.11
C LEU A 562 17.08 26.75 7.85
N TRP A 563 15.78 26.56 8.02
CA TRP A 563 14.83 26.76 6.94
C TRP A 563 14.73 28.26 6.64
N ALA A 564 14.98 28.64 5.39
CA ALA A 564 14.96 30.03 4.96
C ALA A 564 14.30 30.16 3.59
N GLY A 565 13.37 31.10 3.47
CA GLY A 565 12.70 31.46 2.23
C GLY A 565 12.93 32.94 1.91
N ALA A 566 12.84 33.27 0.63
CA ALA A 566 12.85 34.65 0.14
C ALA A 566 11.41 35.11 -0.09
N ILE A 567 11.09 36.29 0.42
CA ILE A 567 9.75 36.90 0.36
C ILE A 567 9.87 38.38 0.01
N THR A 568 8.83 38.93 -0.61
CA THR A 568 8.71 40.39 -0.82
C THR A 568 8.30 41.12 0.46
N SER A 569 8.51 42.44 0.52
CA SER A 569 8.17 43.31 1.65
C SER A 569 6.73 43.12 2.16
N ASP A 570 5.76 43.07 1.25
CA ASP A 570 4.34 42.98 1.60
C ASP A 570 3.86 41.59 2.07
N TYR A 571 4.74 40.57 2.11
CA TYR A 571 4.32 39.18 2.30
C TYR A 571 3.59 38.92 3.63
N PHE A 572 4.10 39.44 4.74
CA PHE A 572 3.45 39.26 6.05
C PHE A 572 2.09 39.95 6.11
N HIS A 573 1.98 41.13 5.50
CA HIS A 573 0.73 41.87 5.39
C HIS A 573 -0.32 41.09 4.59
N VAL A 574 0.01 40.65 3.37
CA VAL A 574 -0.88 39.88 2.50
C VAL A 574 -1.34 38.57 3.17
N MET A 575 -0.41 37.86 3.81
CA MET A 575 -0.70 36.62 4.51
C MET A 575 -1.41 36.83 5.86
N GLY A 576 -1.48 38.06 6.36
CA GLY A 576 -2.05 38.40 7.67
C GLY A 576 -1.30 37.73 8.83
N ILE A 577 0.02 37.60 8.72
CA ILE A 577 0.88 36.97 9.73
C ILE A 577 1.42 38.07 10.66
N PRO A 578 1.06 38.08 11.95
CA PRO A 578 1.52 39.11 12.88
C PRO A 578 2.97 38.89 13.31
N LEU A 579 3.77 39.97 13.32
CA LEU A 579 5.08 39.98 13.96
C LEU A 579 4.95 40.04 15.48
N MET A 580 5.78 39.26 16.18
CA MET A 580 5.85 39.27 17.65
C MET A 580 6.77 40.38 18.19
N ALA A 581 7.84 40.70 17.46
CA ALA A 581 8.82 41.73 17.82
C ALA A 581 9.60 42.17 16.57
N GLY A 582 10.12 43.40 16.57
CA GLY A 582 10.90 43.96 15.45
C GLY A 582 10.05 44.69 14.41
N ARG A 583 10.44 44.60 13.14
CA ARG A 583 9.76 45.25 12.00
C ARG A 583 9.67 44.31 10.80
N GLU A 584 8.73 44.58 9.90
CA GLU A 584 8.63 43.89 8.60
C GLU A 584 9.75 44.36 7.65
N PHE A 585 9.90 43.63 6.54
CA PHE A 585 10.73 44.06 5.43
C PHE A 585 10.11 45.28 4.75
N THR A 586 10.97 46.16 4.27
CA THR A 586 10.63 47.37 3.53
C THR A 586 11.34 47.37 2.19
N ASP A 587 10.90 48.18 1.24
CA ASP A 587 11.56 48.27 -0.08
C ASP A 587 13.00 48.80 -0.01
N ALA A 588 13.40 49.38 1.13
CA ALA A 588 14.78 49.78 1.39
C ALA A 588 15.71 48.60 1.74
N ASP A 589 15.14 47.47 2.18
CA ASP A 589 15.85 46.23 2.51
C ASP A 589 16.19 45.45 1.23
N SER A 590 17.16 46.00 0.49
CA SER A 590 17.60 45.46 -0.81
C SER A 590 18.96 44.78 -0.70
N GLU A 591 19.42 44.17 -1.79
CA GLU A 591 20.77 43.59 -1.88
C GLU A 591 21.89 44.61 -1.57
N LYS A 592 21.61 45.91 -1.68
CA LYS A 592 22.57 46.99 -1.37
C LYS A 592 22.52 47.44 0.09
N SER A 593 21.56 46.99 0.90
CA SER A 593 21.49 47.31 2.33
C SER A 593 22.21 46.27 3.18
N ALA A 594 22.38 46.57 4.47
CA ALA A 594 22.76 45.53 5.44
C ALA A 594 21.72 44.40 5.37
N GLY A 595 22.18 43.16 5.26
CA GLY A 595 21.30 41.99 5.15
C GLY A 595 20.40 41.87 6.38
N VAL A 596 19.08 41.84 6.16
CA VAL A 596 18.08 41.70 7.22
C VAL A 596 17.38 40.36 7.09
N ILE A 597 17.03 39.77 8.23
CA ILE A 597 16.35 38.47 8.31
C ILE A 597 15.26 38.52 9.38
N ILE A 598 14.18 37.78 9.14
CA ILE A 598 13.11 37.57 10.12
C ILE A 598 13.14 36.10 10.53
N VAL A 599 13.23 35.85 11.84
CA VAL A 599 13.35 34.49 12.39
C VAL A 599 12.08 34.06 13.10
N THR A 600 11.82 32.76 13.13
CA THR A 600 10.69 32.21 13.89
C THR A 600 10.94 32.29 15.39
N ALA A 601 9.87 32.30 16.19
CA ALA A 601 9.98 32.23 17.66
C ALA A 601 10.69 30.95 18.14
N ALA A 602 10.62 29.86 17.37
CA ALA A 602 11.34 28.61 17.68
C ALA A 602 12.86 28.79 17.48
N THR A 603 13.26 29.42 16.38
CA THR A 603 14.66 29.79 16.11
C THR A 603 15.18 30.72 17.21
N ALA A 604 14.42 31.77 17.55
CA ALA A 604 14.78 32.70 18.61
C ALA A 604 14.99 32.01 19.96
N ARG A 605 14.05 31.15 20.40
CA ARG A 605 14.18 30.40 21.65
C ARG A 605 15.35 29.41 21.66
N ARG A 606 15.72 28.87 20.50
CA ARG A 606 16.80 27.89 20.38
C ARG A 606 18.17 28.55 20.51
N PHE A 607 18.36 29.71 19.87
CA PHE A 607 19.68 30.32 19.74
C PHE A 607 19.90 31.51 20.69
N TRP A 608 18.83 32.15 21.15
CA TRP A 608 18.87 33.25 22.13
C TRP A 608 17.84 32.99 23.24
N PRO A 609 17.98 31.91 24.03
CA PRO A 609 17.03 31.56 25.08
C PRO A 609 16.98 32.65 26.17
N GLY A 610 15.84 33.31 26.32
CA GLY A 610 15.65 34.37 27.32
C GLY A 610 16.21 35.74 26.93
N GLU A 611 16.79 35.87 25.75
CA GLU A 611 17.30 37.14 25.20
C GLU A 611 16.36 37.71 24.12
N ASN A 612 16.50 39.01 23.83
CA ASN A 612 15.82 39.63 22.70
C ASN A 612 16.60 39.31 21.40
N PRO A 613 16.00 38.60 20.42
CA PRO A 613 16.67 38.27 19.17
C PRO A 613 16.77 39.47 18.21
N VAL A 614 16.07 40.57 18.46
CA VAL A 614 16.11 41.76 17.58
C VAL A 614 17.45 42.47 17.71
N GLY A 615 18.14 42.65 16.58
CA GLY A 615 19.47 43.28 16.50
C GLY A 615 20.64 42.29 16.60
N LYS A 616 20.37 40.99 16.73
CA LYS A 616 21.37 39.92 16.69
C LYS A 616 21.79 39.62 15.25
N HIS A 617 23.02 39.14 15.07
CA HIS A 617 23.60 38.88 13.76
C HIS A 617 23.80 37.38 13.52
N LEU A 618 23.48 36.96 12.29
CA LEU A 618 23.70 35.61 11.79
C LEU A 618 24.60 35.72 10.57
N ARG A 619 25.71 34.98 10.60
CA ARG A 619 26.56 34.81 9.43
C ARG A 619 26.03 33.64 8.63
N MET A 620 25.36 33.99 7.55
CA MET A 620 24.95 33.04 6.53
C MET A 620 26.23 32.47 5.88
N VAL A 621 26.48 31.16 6.05
CA VAL A 621 27.57 30.43 5.40
C VAL A 621 27.06 30.02 4.02
N TRP A 622 26.86 31.03 3.18
CA TRP A 622 26.74 30.83 1.75
C TRP A 622 28.12 31.06 1.16
N ASP A 623 28.64 30.06 0.47
CA ASP A 623 29.52 30.29 -0.68
C ASP A 623 28.63 30.12 -1.92
#